data_AF-A0A958TKP4-F1
#
_entry.id   AF-A0A958TKP4-F1
#
_cell.length_a   1.000
_cell.length_b   1.000
_cell.length_c   1.000
_cell.angle_alpha   90.00
_cell.angle_beta   90.00
_cell.angle_gamma   90.00
#
_symmetry.space_group_name_H-M   'P 1'
#
loop_
_entity.id
_entity.type
_entity.pdbx_description
1 polymer ?
#
loop_
_entity_poly.entity_id
_entity_poly.type
_entity_poly.pdbx_seq_one_letter_code
_entity_poly.pdbx_strand_id
1 'polypeptide(L)'
;MNKPTIILLLILTFFCCEKRIERIDIANQLRGNTFNMTSDSDNDTLTIEFKDSTFNVYEYGDRNLNWRVATFDNNNFLVFDRRIMAIKQNNKNGFDGLLIAEKDYKIHLEKRNAKWEKELLYGTWIEEKYIGTDSTDFPPPPIENIKSNWPPSYTITQNKILFDFYQKTESEIEVNNSGEYVTMDLKNPIFYGTTENLWQIKFVSDSLMIVDKQITEFQHSSQQEKELGGIRLIKKR
;
A
#
# COMPACT_ATOMS: atom_id res chain seq x y z
N MET A 1 -27.52 -58.81 -27.26
CA MET A 1 -27.04 -57.47 -26.85
C MET A 1 -28.23 -56.62 -26.44
N ASN A 2 -28.36 -56.35 -25.14
CA ASN A 2 -29.52 -55.65 -24.58
C ASN A 2 -29.42 -54.14 -24.84
N LYS A 3 -30.18 -53.66 -25.83
CA LYS A 3 -30.39 -52.22 -26.12
C LYS A 3 -30.66 -51.34 -24.89
N PRO A 4 -31.40 -51.76 -23.84
CA PRO A 4 -31.61 -50.91 -22.67
C PRO A 4 -30.32 -50.63 -21.88
N THR A 5 -29.33 -51.51 -21.92
CA THR A 5 -28.06 -51.34 -21.19
C THR A 5 -27.19 -50.25 -21.82
N ILE A 6 -27.26 -50.08 -23.14
CA ILE A 6 -26.51 -49.04 -23.88
C ILE A 6 -27.08 -47.64 -23.57
N ILE A 7 -28.41 -47.52 -23.47
CA ILE A 7 -29.08 -46.24 -23.16
C ILE A 7 -28.76 -45.81 -21.73
N LEU A 8 -28.75 -46.74 -20.77
CA LEU A 8 -28.39 -46.45 -19.38
C LEU A 8 -26.94 -45.98 -19.25
N LEU A 9 -26.02 -46.59 -20.01
CA LEU A 9 -24.61 -46.22 -20.02
C LEU A 9 -24.39 -44.82 -20.61
N LEU A 10 -25.14 -44.46 -21.66
CA LEU A 10 -25.14 -43.12 -22.27
C LEU A 10 -25.65 -42.05 -21.29
N ILE A 11 -26.75 -42.31 -20.58
CA ILE A 11 -27.30 -41.38 -19.57
C ILE A 11 -26.29 -41.19 -18.42
N LEU A 12 -25.64 -42.26 -17.95
CA LEU A 12 -24.60 -42.18 -16.92
C LEU A 12 -23.37 -41.38 -17.37
N THR A 13 -22.97 -41.45 -18.65
CA THR A 13 -21.88 -40.62 -19.17
C THR A 13 -22.25 -39.14 -19.32
N PHE A 14 -23.51 -38.82 -19.60
CA PHE A 14 -23.98 -37.42 -19.65
C PHE A 14 -24.04 -36.77 -18.27
N PHE A 15 -24.39 -37.52 -17.21
CA PHE A 15 -24.43 -36.99 -15.83
C PHE A 15 -23.08 -37.04 -15.10
N CYS A 16 -22.10 -37.84 -15.55
CA CYS A 16 -20.77 -37.90 -14.92
C CYS A 16 -19.81 -36.77 -15.36
N CYS A 17 -20.18 -35.96 -16.36
CA CYS A 17 -19.27 -34.96 -16.92
C CYS A 17 -19.58 -33.52 -16.51
N GLU A 18 -20.34 -33.29 -15.45
CA GLU A 18 -20.27 -32.02 -14.72
C GLU A 18 -18.99 -32.01 -13.90
N LYS A 19 -17.88 -31.62 -14.55
CA LYS A 19 -16.64 -31.26 -13.87
C LYS A 19 -17.01 -30.13 -12.91
N ARG A 20 -17.19 -30.44 -11.62
CA ARG A 20 -17.28 -29.43 -10.56
C ARG A 20 -15.95 -28.69 -10.57
N ILE A 21 -15.90 -27.57 -11.29
CA ILE A 21 -14.77 -26.66 -11.23
C ILE A 21 -14.84 -26.03 -9.83
N GLU A 22 -13.91 -26.39 -8.97
CA GLU A 22 -13.76 -25.76 -7.67
C GLU A 22 -13.53 -24.26 -7.90
N ARG A 23 -14.52 -23.46 -7.54
CA ARG A 23 -14.53 -22.04 -7.85
C ARG A 23 -13.77 -21.29 -6.77
N ILE A 24 -12.61 -20.77 -7.15
CA ILE A 24 -11.79 -19.93 -6.30
C ILE A 24 -12.53 -18.60 -6.10
N ASP A 25 -12.75 -18.24 -4.84
CA ASP A 25 -13.26 -16.92 -4.48
C ASP A 25 -12.13 -15.88 -4.56
N ILE A 26 -11.97 -15.29 -5.75
CA ILE A 26 -10.92 -14.29 -6.02
C ILE A 26 -11.06 -13.08 -5.08
N ALA A 27 -12.28 -12.65 -4.74
CA ALA A 27 -12.48 -11.51 -3.85
C ALA A 27 -11.89 -11.80 -2.46
N ASN A 28 -12.13 -12.99 -1.92
CA ASN A 28 -11.53 -13.40 -0.65
C ASN A 28 -10.01 -13.57 -0.72
N GLN A 29 -9.45 -13.95 -1.87
CA GLN A 29 -8.01 -14.06 -2.02
C GLN A 29 -7.32 -12.69 -2.16
N LEU A 30 -8.00 -11.69 -2.74
CA LEU A 30 -7.48 -10.32 -2.86
C LEU A 30 -7.60 -9.56 -1.54
N ARG A 31 -8.76 -9.64 -0.88
CA ARG A 31 -9.08 -8.87 0.34
C ARG A 31 -8.02 -9.06 1.43
N GLY A 32 -7.57 -7.95 2.01
CA GLY A 32 -6.58 -7.93 3.10
C GLY A 32 -5.16 -8.24 2.64
N ASN A 33 -4.87 -8.13 1.33
CA ASN A 33 -3.54 -8.42 0.78
C ASN A 33 -3.03 -7.28 -0.10
N THR A 34 -1.71 -7.21 -0.23
CA THR A 34 -1.00 -6.28 -1.12
C THR A 34 -0.36 -7.07 -2.26
N PHE A 35 -0.33 -6.48 -3.45
CA PHE A 35 0.19 -7.09 -4.67
C PHE A 35 1.10 -6.13 -5.42
N ASN A 36 2.08 -6.69 -6.12
CA ASN A 36 2.72 -6.03 -7.24
C ASN A 36 1.88 -6.25 -8.49
N MET A 37 1.47 -5.17 -9.12
CA MET A 37 0.87 -5.17 -10.44
C MET A 37 1.93 -4.75 -11.46
N THR A 38 2.20 -5.63 -12.42
CA THR A 38 3.11 -5.36 -13.54
C THR A 38 2.40 -5.63 -14.86
N SER A 39 2.84 -4.98 -15.94
CA SER A 39 2.36 -5.27 -17.29
C SER A 39 3.49 -5.82 -18.16
N ASP A 40 3.16 -6.68 -19.12
CA ASP A 40 4.14 -7.13 -20.11
C ASP A 40 4.59 -5.99 -21.05
N SER A 41 3.82 -4.91 -21.18
CA SER A 41 4.15 -3.80 -22.09
C SER A 41 4.97 -2.69 -21.43
N ASP A 42 4.92 -2.59 -20.10
CA ASP A 42 5.43 -1.46 -19.33
C ASP A 42 6.32 -1.98 -18.20
N ASN A 43 7.48 -1.37 -17.98
CA ASN A 43 8.41 -1.79 -16.93
C ASN A 43 8.04 -1.30 -15.52
N ASP A 44 6.92 -0.60 -15.41
CA ASP A 44 6.48 -0.02 -14.15
C ASP A 44 5.81 -1.10 -13.27
N THR A 45 6.14 -1.06 -11.98
CA THR A 45 5.50 -1.90 -10.96
C THR A 45 4.65 -1.02 -10.07
N LEU A 46 3.36 -1.31 -9.99
CA LEU A 46 2.43 -0.64 -9.07
C LEU A 46 2.22 -1.51 -7.84
N THR A 47 2.23 -0.89 -6.67
CA THR A 47 1.89 -1.54 -5.42
C THR A 47 0.44 -1.28 -5.10
N ILE A 48 -0.36 -2.34 -5.11
CA ILE A 48 -1.81 -2.26 -4.92
C ILE A 48 -2.21 -3.02 -3.67
N GLU A 49 -2.92 -2.35 -2.77
CA GLU A 49 -3.53 -2.98 -1.60
C GLU A 49 -5.03 -3.11 -1.81
N PHE A 50 -5.57 -4.33 -1.63
CA PHE A 50 -7.00 -4.57 -1.59
C PHE A 50 -7.46 -4.68 -0.13
N LYS A 51 -8.29 -3.75 0.32
CA LYS A 51 -9.03 -3.80 1.59
C LYS A 51 -10.39 -4.44 1.37
N ASP A 52 -11.32 -4.32 2.31
CA ASP A 52 -12.63 -4.99 2.25
C ASP A 52 -13.43 -4.68 0.99
N SER A 53 -13.57 -3.39 0.67
CA SER A 53 -14.30 -2.87 -0.50
C SER A 53 -13.53 -1.80 -1.27
N THR A 54 -12.41 -1.33 -0.72
CA THR A 54 -11.57 -0.29 -1.33
C THR A 54 -10.16 -0.80 -1.62
N PHE A 55 -9.46 -0.13 -2.53
CA PHE A 55 -8.07 -0.38 -2.85
C PHE A 55 -7.26 0.91 -2.86
N ASN A 56 -5.96 0.76 -2.68
CA ASN A 56 -4.97 1.84 -2.75
C ASN A 56 -3.92 1.51 -3.82
N VAL A 57 -3.43 2.53 -4.53
CA VAL A 57 -2.23 2.48 -5.38
C VAL A 57 -1.25 3.53 -4.85
N TYR A 58 -0.10 3.10 -4.36
CA TYR A 58 0.80 4.00 -3.63
C TYR A 58 1.60 4.93 -4.54
N GLU A 59 1.93 4.49 -5.75
CA GLU A 59 2.74 5.25 -6.71
C GLU A 59 2.00 6.48 -7.28
N TYR A 60 0.67 6.45 -7.31
CA TYR A 60 -0.15 7.55 -7.86
C TYR A 60 -0.95 8.31 -6.79
N GLY A 61 -0.81 7.95 -5.51
CA GLY A 61 -1.59 8.57 -4.44
C GLY A 61 -3.08 8.25 -4.48
N ASP A 62 -3.52 7.34 -5.35
CA ASP A 62 -4.90 6.87 -5.45
C ASP A 62 -5.26 6.08 -4.20
N ARG A 63 -6.14 6.64 -3.36
CA ARG A 63 -6.50 6.05 -2.07
C ARG A 63 -7.99 5.80 -1.96
N ASN A 64 -8.32 4.69 -1.32
CA ASN A 64 -9.68 4.28 -0.94
C ASN A 64 -10.67 4.24 -2.12
N LEU A 65 -10.19 3.87 -3.31
CA LEU A 65 -11.03 3.70 -4.49
C LEU A 65 -11.80 2.38 -4.41
N ASN A 66 -13.02 2.33 -4.96
CA ASN A 66 -13.84 1.12 -4.87
C ASN A 66 -13.32 0.01 -5.79
N TRP A 67 -13.39 -1.23 -5.32
CA TRP A 67 -13.22 -2.42 -6.15
C TRP A 67 -14.25 -3.51 -5.84
N ARG A 68 -14.44 -4.42 -6.78
CA ARG A 68 -15.21 -5.65 -6.60
C ARG A 68 -14.81 -6.71 -7.62
N VAL A 69 -15.19 -7.96 -7.36
CA VAL A 69 -15.15 -9.02 -8.37
C VAL A 69 -16.55 -9.27 -8.88
N ALA A 70 -16.72 -9.25 -10.21
CA ALA A 70 -17.90 -9.74 -10.90
C ALA A 70 -17.59 -11.12 -11.51
N THR A 71 -18.59 -11.98 -11.64
CA THR A 71 -18.44 -13.25 -12.35
C THR A 71 -19.54 -13.43 -13.38
N PHE A 72 -19.16 -13.84 -14.58
CA PHE A 72 -20.06 -14.15 -15.68
C PHE A 72 -19.54 -15.38 -16.43
N ASP A 73 -20.37 -16.40 -16.60
CA ASP A 73 -20.02 -17.66 -17.30
C ASP A 73 -18.65 -18.24 -16.92
N ASN A 74 -18.43 -18.40 -15.61
CA ASN A 74 -17.18 -18.89 -15.00
C ASN A 74 -15.93 -18.02 -15.20
N ASN A 75 -16.07 -16.84 -15.81
CA ASN A 75 -15.00 -15.85 -15.91
C ASN A 75 -15.15 -14.81 -14.80
N ASN A 76 -14.05 -14.51 -14.11
CA ASN A 76 -14.02 -13.48 -13.09
C ASN A 76 -13.46 -12.18 -13.68
N PHE A 77 -14.04 -11.07 -13.23
CA PHE A 77 -13.66 -9.73 -13.64
C PHE A 77 -13.37 -8.91 -12.39
N LEU A 78 -12.15 -8.41 -12.26
CA LEU A 78 -11.80 -7.40 -11.29
C LEU A 78 -12.25 -6.05 -11.84
N VAL A 79 -13.14 -5.38 -11.13
CA VAL A 79 -13.62 -4.04 -11.44
C VAL A 79 -13.04 -3.12 -10.37
N PHE A 80 -12.25 -2.14 -10.77
CA PHE A 80 -11.57 -1.21 -9.86
C PHE A 80 -11.46 0.16 -10.52
N ASP A 81 -11.94 1.18 -9.82
CA ASP A 81 -12.18 2.52 -10.39
C ASP A 81 -12.99 2.44 -11.70
N ARG A 82 -12.47 2.95 -12.83
CA ARG A 82 -13.11 2.92 -14.15
C ARG A 82 -12.57 1.80 -15.05
N ARG A 83 -11.86 0.83 -14.46
CA ARG A 83 -11.15 -0.23 -15.19
C ARG A 83 -11.78 -1.58 -14.93
N ILE A 84 -11.74 -2.44 -15.95
CA ILE A 84 -12.21 -3.82 -15.88
C ILE A 84 -11.09 -4.72 -16.39
N MET A 85 -10.78 -5.74 -15.61
CA MET A 85 -9.75 -6.72 -15.92
C MET A 85 -10.36 -8.12 -15.79
N ALA A 86 -10.31 -8.92 -16.86
CA ALA A 86 -10.56 -10.35 -16.71
C ALA A 86 -9.42 -10.93 -15.87
N ILE A 87 -9.73 -11.69 -14.81
CA ILE A 87 -8.74 -12.12 -13.82
C ILE A 87 -8.87 -13.62 -13.55
N LYS A 88 -7.73 -14.30 -13.46
CA LYS A 88 -7.64 -15.71 -13.08
C LYS A 88 -6.48 -15.92 -12.11
N GLN A 89 -6.65 -16.83 -11.15
CA GLN A 89 -5.54 -17.25 -10.31
C GLN A 89 -4.58 -18.11 -11.16
N ASN A 90 -3.28 -17.78 -11.12
CA ASN A 90 -2.25 -18.57 -11.82
C ASN A 90 -1.53 -19.52 -10.85
N ASN A 91 -1.40 -19.14 -9.58
CA ASN A 91 -0.82 -19.91 -8.50
C ASN A 91 -1.31 -19.38 -7.14
N LYS A 92 -0.89 -20.01 -6.04
CA LYS A 92 -1.33 -19.64 -4.67
C LYS A 92 -1.15 -18.16 -4.33
N ASN A 93 -0.11 -17.52 -4.88
CA ASN A 93 0.30 -16.16 -4.58
C ASN A 93 0.14 -15.21 -5.78
N GLY A 94 -0.57 -15.61 -6.85
CA GLY A 94 -0.55 -14.84 -8.07
C GLY A 94 -1.81 -14.93 -8.92
N PHE A 95 -2.08 -13.86 -9.65
CA PHE A 95 -3.14 -13.76 -10.63
C PHE A 95 -2.60 -13.23 -11.96
N ASP A 96 -3.16 -13.75 -13.05
CA ASP A 96 -3.02 -13.15 -14.36
C ASP A 96 -4.29 -12.37 -14.69
N GLY A 97 -4.11 -11.25 -15.36
CA GLY A 97 -5.18 -10.39 -15.81
C GLY A 97 -5.05 -9.99 -17.28
N LEU A 98 -6.19 -9.72 -17.90
CA LEU A 98 -6.29 -8.98 -19.16
C LEU A 98 -7.07 -7.69 -18.88
N LEU A 99 -6.37 -6.57 -18.81
CA LEU A 99 -6.96 -5.24 -18.66
C LEU A 99 -7.45 -4.76 -20.03
N ILE A 100 -8.75 -4.50 -20.12
CA ILE A 100 -9.40 -4.03 -21.35
C ILE A 100 -9.42 -2.50 -21.32
N ALA A 101 -8.72 -1.87 -22.26
CA ALA A 101 -8.60 -0.42 -22.39
C ALA A 101 -8.48 -0.02 -23.88
N GLU A 102 -7.80 1.09 -24.21
CA GLU A 102 -7.52 1.46 -25.60
C GLU A 102 -6.72 0.39 -26.36
N LYS A 103 -5.79 -0.24 -25.65
CA LYS A 103 -5.16 -1.52 -26.03
C LYS A 103 -5.34 -2.50 -24.87
N ASP A 104 -5.31 -3.78 -25.19
CA ASP A 104 -5.37 -4.82 -24.18
C ASP A 104 -4.00 -5.00 -23.53
N TYR A 105 -3.97 -5.02 -22.20
CA TYR A 105 -2.73 -5.22 -21.43
C TYR A 105 -2.81 -6.53 -20.68
N LYS A 106 -1.78 -7.36 -20.84
CA LYS A 106 -1.55 -8.50 -19.96
C LYS A 106 -0.93 -7.98 -18.67
N ILE A 107 -1.57 -8.32 -17.55
CA ILE A 107 -1.23 -7.86 -16.22
C ILE A 107 -0.90 -9.07 -15.34
N HIS A 108 0.10 -8.91 -14.50
CA HIS A 108 0.49 -9.88 -13.50
C HIS A 108 0.34 -9.26 -12.11
N LEU A 109 -0.40 -9.95 -11.24
CA LEU A 109 -0.55 -9.61 -9.83
C LEU A 109 0.20 -10.65 -9.01
N GLU A 110 1.26 -10.22 -8.33
CA GLU A 110 2.03 -11.08 -7.43
C GLU A 110 1.85 -10.62 -5.99
N LYS A 111 1.41 -11.52 -5.13
CA LYS A 111 1.18 -11.24 -3.72
C LYS A 111 2.49 -10.83 -3.05
N ARG A 112 2.49 -9.64 -2.45
CA ARG A 112 3.58 -9.17 -1.61
C ARG A 112 3.40 -9.74 -0.21
N ASN A 113 4.48 -10.33 0.32
CA ASN A 113 4.55 -10.72 1.71
C ASN A 113 5.10 -9.56 2.55
N ALA A 114 4.66 -9.47 3.80
CA ALA A 114 5.25 -8.54 4.75
C ALA A 114 6.75 -8.85 4.90
N LYS A 115 7.58 -7.81 4.82
CA LYS A 115 9.03 -7.93 5.00
C LYS A 115 9.45 -7.91 6.47
N TRP A 116 8.57 -7.37 7.32
CA TRP A 116 8.77 -7.22 8.76
C TRP A 116 7.42 -7.14 9.47
N GLU A 117 7.45 -7.37 10.79
CA GLU A 117 6.32 -7.14 11.68
C GLU A 117 6.05 -5.64 11.82
N LYS A 118 4.76 -5.24 11.81
CA LYS A 118 4.36 -3.83 11.87
C LYS A 118 4.79 -3.17 13.18
N GLU A 119 4.93 -3.96 14.24
CA GLU A 119 5.35 -3.58 15.57
C GLU A 119 6.76 -2.98 15.61
N LEU A 120 7.61 -3.32 14.63
CA LEU A 120 8.95 -2.72 14.52
C LEU A 120 8.88 -1.21 14.26
N LEU A 121 7.81 -0.72 13.63
CA LEU A 121 7.59 0.71 13.37
C LEU A 121 7.34 1.50 14.66
N TYR A 122 6.82 0.85 15.72
CA TYR A 122 6.36 1.55 16.92
C TYR A 122 7.51 2.05 17.78
N GLY A 123 7.28 3.16 18.47
CA GLY A 123 8.24 3.82 19.35
C GLY A 123 8.64 5.21 18.86
N THR A 124 9.66 5.77 19.50
CA THR A 124 10.14 7.12 19.19
C THR A 124 11.36 7.06 18.28
N TRP A 125 11.35 7.86 17.23
CA TRP A 125 12.34 7.90 16.16
C TRP A 125 12.84 9.33 15.95
N ILE A 126 14.14 9.48 15.71
CA ILE A 126 14.79 10.78 15.48
C ILE A 126 15.52 10.70 14.15
N GLU A 127 15.39 11.72 13.28
CA GLU A 127 16.19 11.73 12.04
C GLU A 127 17.68 11.78 12.38
N GLU A 128 18.48 10.92 11.74
CA GLU A 128 19.91 10.72 12.03
C GLU A 128 20.70 12.04 11.95
N LYS A 129 20.29 12.96 11.07
CA LYS A 129 20.90 14.28 10.90
C LYS A 129 20.84 15.18 12.15
N TYR A 130 19.97 14.89 13.12
CA TYR A 130 19.85 15.63 14.38
C TYR A 130 20.60 14.95 15.55
N ILE A 131 21.18 13.77 15.33
CA ILE A 131 21.91 13.05 16.38
C ILE A 131 23.28 13.70 16.58
N GLY A 132 23.54 14.17 17.80
CA GLY A 132 24.82 14.78 18.18
C GLY A 132 24.99 16.24 17.74
N THR A 133 23.96 16.85 17.18
CA THR A 133 23.94 18.28 16.81
C THR A 133 23.24 19.12 17.88
N ASP A 134 23.61 20.39 17.98
CA ASP A 134 22.89 21.38 18.78
C ASP A 134 21.75 22.02 17.97
N SER A 135 20.71 22.50 18.64
CA SER A 135 19.62 23.23 17.97
C SER A 135 20.10 24.49 17.24
N THR A 136 21.22 25.08 17.67
CA THR A 136 21.86 26.25 17.06
C THR A 136 22.58 25.95 15.75
N ASP A 137 22.81 24.67 15.42
CA ASP A 137 23.39 24.26 14.12
C ASP A 137 22.37 24.39 12.97
N PHE A 138 21.11 24.63 13.29
CA PHE A 138 20.00 24.76 12.34
C PHE A 138 19.44 26.18 12.37
N PRO A 139 18.91 26.70 11.24
CA PRO A 139 18.40 28.06 11.18
C PRO A 139 17.37 28.29 12.29
N PRO A 140 17.47 29.43 13.01
CA PRO A 140 16.63 29.67 14.16
C PRO A 140 15.15 29.67 13.75
N PRO A 141 14.25 29.25 14.67
CA PRO A 141 12.83 29.36 14.43
C PRO A 141 12.47 30.80 14.09
N PRO A 142 11.48 31.02 13.21
CA PRO A 142 11.07 32.38 12.85
C PRO A 142 10.26 33.09 13.94
N ILE A 143 10.17 32.50 15.14
CA ILE A 143 9.41 33.01 16.28
C ILE A 143 10.30 32.95 17.53
N GLU A 144 10.58 34.12 18.12
CA GLU A 144 11.27 34.23 19.40
C GLU A 144 10.40 33.67 20.55
N ASN A 145 11.02 33.01 21.53
CA ASN A 145 10.42 32.48 22.77
C ASN A 145 9.61 31.16 22.69
N ILE A 146 9.69 30.38 21.61
CA ILE A 146 9.16 29.02 21.60
C ILE A 146 10.23 28.04 22.10
N LYS A 147 9.98 27.36 23.23
CA LYS A 147 10.80 26.22 23.66
C LYS A 147 10.65 25.10 22.63
N SER A 148 11.74 24.71 21.99
CA SER A 148 11.79 23.54 21.12
C SER A 148 12.17 22.29 21.91
N ASN A 149 11.55 21.17 21.59
CA ASN A 149 11.99 19.85 22.03
C ASN A 149 13.07 19.36 21.07
N TRP A 150 14.33 19.49 21.45
CA TRP A 150 15.47 19.04 20.66
C TRP A 150 15.97 17.66 21.13
N PRO A 151 16.29 16.72 20.22
CA PRO A 151 16.07 16.79 18.77
C PRO A 151 14.59 16.56 18.39
N PRO A 152 14.15 17.01 17.20
CA PRO A 152 12.83 16.66 16.67
C PRO A 152 12.63 15.14 16.64
N SER A 153 11.44 14.68 17.03
CA SER A 153 11.17 13.23 17.08
C SER A 153 9.77 12.86 16.63
N TYR A 154 9.65 11.66 16.06
CA TYR A 154 8.40 11.03 15.69
C TYR A 154 8.08 9.92 16.67
N THR A 155 6.89 9.90 17.28
CA THR A 155 6.41 8.77 18.08
C THR A 155 5.28 8.08 17.34
N ILE A 156 5.49 6.81 16.99
CA ILE A 156 4.55 6.00 16.20
C ILE A 156 3.91 4.97 17.12
N THR A 157 2.59 4.92 17.11
CA THR A 157 1.77 3.84 17.70
C THR A 157 1.00 3.12 16.59
N GLN A 158 0.17 2.15 16.95
CA GLN A 158 -0.59 1.35 15.98
C GLN A 158 -1.45 2.18 15.01
N ASN A 159 -2.02 3.29 15.48
CA ASN A 159 -2.99 4.08 14.72
C ASN A 159 -2.65 5.58 14.66
N LYS A 160 -1.47 5.98 15.17
CA LYS A 160 -1.13 7.39 15.30
C LYS A 160 0.36 7.63 15.11
N ILE A 161 0.68 8.80 14.56
CA ILE A 161 2.02 9.38 14.57
C ILE A 161 1.96 10.75 15.22
N LEU A 162 2.90 11.02 16.11
CA LEU A 162 3.11 12.32 16.74
C LEU A 162 4.48 12.84 16.36
N PHE A 163 4.56 14.11 15.97
CA PHE A 163 5.81 14.80 15.75
C PHE A 163 6.02 15.86 16.84
N ASP A 164 7.15 15.74 17.55
CA ASP A 164 7.50 16.59 18.68
C ASP A 164 8.70 17.46 18.34
N PHE A 165 8.47 18.77 18.22
CA PHE A 165 9.52 19.77 18.03
C PHE A 165 9.15 21.12 18.67
N TYR A 166 8.78 22.15 17.89
CA TYR A 166 8.27 23.43 18.41
C TYR A 166 6.84 23.31 18.95
N GLN A 167 6.01 22.59 18.19
CA GLN A 167 4.63 22.28 18.52
C GLN A 167 4.44 20.79 18.27
N LYS A 168 3.67 20.15 19.15
CA LYS A 168 3.28 18.77 18.96
C LYS A 168 2.20 18.72 17.91
N THR A 169 2.49 18.10 16.78
CA THR A 169 1.50 17.77 15.75
C THR A 169 1.27 16.27 15.76
N GLU A 170 0.07 15.87 15.38
CA GLU A 170 -0.30 14.46 15.34
C GLU A 170 -1.22 14.19 14.17
N SER A 171 -1.21 12.93 13.74
CA SER A 171 -2.08 12.43 12.68
C SER A 171 -2.44 10.99 12.96
N GLU A 172 -3.65 10.59 12.57
CA GLU A 172 -3.96 9.18 12.44
C GLU A 172 -3.11 8.58 11.32
N ILE A 173 -2.73 7.31 11.47
CA ILE A 173 -1.99 6.59 10.42
C ILE A 173 -2.73 5.33 10.02
N GLU A 174 -2.51 4.95 8.77
CA GLU A 174 -2.82 3.62 8.29
C GLU A 174 -1.55 2.98 7.74
N VAL A 175 -1.25 1.78 8.24
CA VAL A 175 -0.12 0.96 7.81
C VAL A 175 -0.66 -0.15 6.93
N ASN A 176 -0.20 -0.18 5.69
CA ASN A 176 -0.67 -1.16 4.71
C ASN A 176 -0.38 -2.61 5.14
N ASN A 177 -1.00 -3.57 4.47
CA ASN A 177 -0.92 -4.99 4.81
C ASN A 177 0.52 -5.54 4.76
N SER A 178 1.39 -5.04 3.88
CA SER A 178 2.81 -5.44 3.84
C SER A 178 3.70 -4.73 4.88
N GLY A 179 3.21 -3.71 5.57
CA GLY A 179 3.99 -2.91 6.52
C GLY A 179 4.98 -1.94 5.86
N GLU A 180 4.90 -1.76 4.55
CA GLU A 180 5.84 -0.97 3.73
C GLU A 180 5.40 0.48 3.53
N TYR A 181 4.13 0.79 3.76
CA TYR A 181 3.57 2.11 3.51
C TYR A 181 2.80 2.58 4.74
N VAL A 182 3.10 3.81 5.17
CA VAL A 182 2.39 4.51 6.22
C VAL A 182 1.75 5.76 5.62
N THR A 183 0.43 5.79 5.55
CA THR A 183 -0.32 6.96 5.08
C THR A 183 -0.75 7.82 6.26
N MET A 184 -0.62 9.13 6.14
CA MET A 184 -0.94 10.10 7.19
C MET A 184 -1.29 11.48 6.59
N ASP A 185 -1.67 12.43 7.45
CA ASP A 185 -1.74 13.88 7.17
C ASP A 185 -1.05 14.60 8.34
N LEU A 186 0.29 14.48 8.39
CA LEU A 186 1.09 14.97 9.52
C LEU A 186 1.71 16.32 9.19
N LYS A 187 1.22 17.37 9.84
CA LYS A 187 1.80 18.71 9.71
C LYS A 187 3.22 18.73 10.26
N ASN A 188 4.17 19.18 9.46
CA ASN A 188 5.56 19.33 9.87
C ASN A 188 5.91 20.81 10.12
N PRO A 189 6.02 21.26 11.37
CA PRO A 189 6.33 22.65 11.71
C PRO A 189 7.78 23.06 11.40
N ILE A 190 8.69 22.15 11.04
CA ILE A 190 10.06 22.51 10.63
C ILE A 190 10.04 23.29 9.31
N PHE A 191 9.17 22.89 8.39
CA PHE A 191 9.04 23.49 7.07
C PHE A 191 7.64 24.08 6.96
N TYR A 192 7.53 25.41 6.99
CA TYR A 192 6.23 26.10 6.99
C TYR A 192 5.32 25.60 5.87
N GLY A 193 4.10 25.20 6.24
CA GLY A 193 3.10 24.72 5.29
C GLY A 193 3.42 23.36 4.67
N THR A 194 4.27 22.55 5.32
CA THR A 194 4.56 21.18 4.87
C THR A 194 3.69 20.16 5.60
N THR A 195 3.08 19.27 4.84
CA THR A 195 2.39 18.08 5.35
C THR A 195 3.09 16.83 4.82
N GLU A 196 3.38 15.88 5.70
CA GLU A 196 3.84 14.54 5.31
C GLU A 196 2.62 13.65 5.06
N ASN A 197 2.54 13.02 3.88
CA ASN A 197 1.35 12.29 3.42
C ASN A 197 1.55 10.78 3.32
N LEU A 198 2.76 10.35 2.98
CA LEU A 198 3.12 8.95 2.80
C LEU A 198 4.58 8.74 3.20
N TRP A 199 4.83 7.70 3.99
CA TRP A 199 6.17 7.15 4.15
C TRP A 199 6.23 5.78 3.51
N GLN A 200 7.16 5.58 2.58
CA GLN A 200 7.55 4.26 2.10
C GLN A 200 8.73 3.76 2.92
N ILE A 201 8.49 2.75 3.74
CA ILE A 201 9.49 2.10 4.57
C ILE A 201 10.34 1.18 3.68
N LYS A 202 11.61 1.53 3.50
CA LYS A 202 12.57 0.71 2.73
C LYS A 202 13.27 -0.33 3.60
N PHE A 203 13.47 0.00 4.88
CA PHE A 203 14.11 -0.85 5.86
C PHE A 203 13.64 -0.46 7.26
N VAL A 204 13.47 -1.44 8.15
CA VAL A 204 13.25 -1.22 9.58
C VAL A 204 13.88 -2.34 10.41
N SER A 205 14.39 -1.96 11.57
CA SER A 205 14.95 -2.83 12.62
C SER A 205 14.65 -2.23 13.99
N ASP A 206 15.12 -2.83 15.07
CA ASP A 206 14.95 -2.29 16.43
C ASP A 206 15.66 -0.95 16.69
N SER A 207 16.52 -0.48 15.78
CA SER A 207 17.31 0.73 15.99
C SER A 207 17.36 1.70 14.82
N LEU A 208 17.10 1.23 13.60
CA LEU A 208 17.20 2.02 12.38
C LEU A 208 15.98 1.77 11.49
N MET A 209 15.41 2.84 10.98
CA MET A 209 14.41 2.86 9.92
C MET A 209 14.89 3.75 8.78
N ILE A 210 14.69 3.32 7.54
CA ILE A 210 15.00 4.10 6.34
C ILE A 210 13.69 4.27 5.57
N VAL A 211 13.33 5.52 5.30
CA VAL A 211 12.06 5.88 4.67
C VAL A 211 12.25 6.85 3.52
N ASP A 212 11.44 6.69 2.49
CA ASP A 212 11.19 7.74 1.51
C ASP A 212 9.89 8.44 1.92
N LYS A 213 9.89 9.78 1.97
CA LYS A 213 8.74 10.58 2.41
C LYS A 213 8.14 11.32 1.22
N GLN A 214 6.84 11.20 1.01
CA GLN A 214 6.10 12.11 0.15
C GLN A 214 5.47 13.22 1.01
N ILE A 215 5.73 14.46 0.64
CA ILE A 215 5.26 15.65 1.33
C ILE A 215 4.52 16.58 0.36
N THR A 216 3.58 17.35 0.88
CA THR A 216 2.99 18.49 0.19
C THR A 216 3.54 19.77 0.81
N GLU A 217 4.14 20.64 0.00
CA GLU A 217 4.58 21.98 0.38
C GLU A 217 3.62 23.02 -0.21
N PHE A 218 3.23 24.03 0.57
CA PHE A 218 2.55 25.22 0.05
C PHE A 218 3.57 26.30 -0.33
N GLN A 219 3.73 26.55 -1.63
CA GLN A 219 4.56 27.65 -2.15
C GLN A 219 3.72 28.58 -3.02
N HIS A 220 3.72 29.88 -2.69
CA HIS A 220 3.12 30.95 -3.51
C HIS A 220 1.70 30.64 -4.04
N SER A 221 0.82 30.13 -3.17
CA SER A 221 -0.57 29.76 -3.49
C SER A 221 -0.75 28.48 -4.31
N SER A 222 0.32 27.71 -4.55
CA SER A 222 0.28 26.39 -5.19
C SER A 222 0.69 25.29 -4.20
N GLN A 223 0.01 24.15 -4.28
CA GLN A 223 0.44 22.92 -3.61
C GLN A 223 1.38 22.17 -4.54
N GLN A 224 2.54 21.78 -4.02
CA GLN A 224 3.49 20.93 -4.74
C GLN A 224 3.76 19.67 -3.94
N GLU A 225 3.70 18.52 -4.62
CA GLU A 225 4.13 17.25 -4.06
C GLU A 225 5.63 17.05 -4.31
N LYS A 226 6.32 16.51 -3.29
CA LYS A 226 7.75 16.27 -3.33
C LYS A 226 8.08 14.98 -2.61
N GLU A 227 9.10 14.30 -3.13
CA GLU A 227 9.64 13.09 -2.54
C GLU A 227 11.02 13.37 -1.92
N LEU A 228 11.20 12.94 -0.67
CA LEU A 228 12.46 12.99 0.07
C LEU A 228 12.92 11.55 0.30
N GLY A 229 13.90 11.10 -0.48
CA GLY A 229 14.40 9.74 -0.42
C GLY A 229 15.46 9.51 0.65
N GLY A 230 15.51 8.28 1.18
CA GLY A 230 16.62 7.77 1.99
C GLY A 230 16.75 8.41 3.37
N ILE A 231 15.65 8.90 3.96
CA ILE A 231 15.66 9.51 5.28
C ILE A 231 15.90 8.43 6.34
N ARG A 232 16.97 8.60 7.11
CA ARG A 232 17.39 7.66 8.16
C ARG A 232 16.86 8.13 9.51
N LEU A 233 16.16 7.24 10.20
CA LEU A 233 15.54 7.45 11.50
C LEU A 233 16.16 6.48 12.52
N ILE A 234 16.67 7.02 13.63
CA ILE A 234 17.27 6.26 14.73
C ILE A 234 16.26 6.14 15.87
N LYS A 235 16.06 4.91 16.36
CA LYS A 235 15.13 4.66 17.47
C LYS A 235 15.71 5.20 18.77
N LYS A 236 14.92 6.00 19.48
CA LYS A 236 15.25 6.48 20.83
C LYS A 236 15.03 5.31 21.81
N ARG A 237 16.08 5.01 22.57
CA ARG A 237 16.07 3.98 23.62
C ARG A 237 15.43 4.50 24.90
#